data_AF-A0A0L1J5H8-F1
#
_entry.id   AF-A0A0L1J5H8-F1
#
_cell.length_a   1.000
_cell.length_b   1.000
_cell.length_c   1.000
_cell.angle_alpha   90.00
_cell.angle_beta   90.00
_cell.angle_gamma   90.00
#
_symmetry.space_group_name_H-M   'P 1'
#
loop_
_entity.id
_entity.type
_entity.pdbx_description
1 polymer ?
#
loop_
_entity_poly.entity_id
_entity_poly.type
_entity_poly.pdbx_seq_one_letter_code
_entity_poly.pdbx_strand_id
1 'polypeptide(L)'
;MSALLSPGDALALENFEPLMEKLVDQHHRQFANALSLSISWEDDNTNACTDLANFQAILRLFDYPKAEEYVIPVDADAPGWDVSDKIRGLICQAMIMTGRTIILIHYGGHGLNWNDELHFCNSTGRKLFQRE
;
A
#
# COMPACT_ATOMS: atom_id res chain seq x y z
N MET A 1 53.09 -28.38 8.99
CA MET A 1 52.06 -28.22 7.94
C MET A 1 51.07 -27.17 8.44
N SER A 2 51.21 -25.94 7.97
CA SER A 2 50.25 -24.85 8.25
C SER A 2 49.69 -24.44 6.90
N ALA A 3 48.39 -24.62 6.70
CA ALA A 3 47.73 -24.26 5.44
C ALA A 3 47.49 -22.75 5.44
N LEU A 4 48.09 -22.07 4.47
CA LEU A 4 47.87 -20.67 4.16
C LEU A 4 46.43 -20.46 3.69
N LEU A 5 45.73 -19.51 4.32
CA LEU A 5 44.44 -18.99 3.88
C LEU A 5 44.57 -18.36 2.49
N SER A 6 43.61 -18.63 1.62
CA SER A 6 43.57 -18.15 0.23
C SER A 6 43.29 -16.63 0.17
N PRO A 7 43.89 -15.86 -0.77
CA PRO A 7 43.78 -14.38 -0.81
C PRO A 7 42.42 -13.82 -1.29
N GLY A 8 41.34 -14.60 -1.19
CA GLY A 8 40.03 -14.26 -1.76
C GLY A 8 39.06 -13.52 -0.83
N ASP A 9 39.26 -13.58 0.48
CA ASP A 9 38.26 -13.12 1.45
C ASP A 9 38.41 -11.66 1.92
N ALA A 10 39.56 -11.02 1.64
CA ALA A 10 39.81 -9.64 2.07
C ALA A 10 39.10 -8.58 1.18
N LEU A 11 38.77 -8.92 -0.07
CA LEU A 11 38.05 -8.05 -1.01
C LEU A 11 36.55 -7.94 -0.71
N ALA A 12 36.02 -8.78 0.18
CA ALA A 12 34.59 -8.80 0.50
C ALA A 12 34.18 -7.67 1.45
N LEU A 13 35.00 -7.31 2.44
CA LEU A 13 34.61 -6.35 3.49
C LEU A 13 34.70 -4.89 3.04
N GLU A 14 35.78 -4.52 2.33
CA GLU A 14 36.00 -3.15 1.82
C GLU A 14 34.96 -2.73 0.76
N ASN A 15 34.37 -3.72 0.08
CA ASN A 15 33.28 -3.51 -0.88
C ASN A 15 31.90 -3.77 -0.27
N PHE A 16 31.81 -4.29 0.96
CA PHE A 16 30.54 -4.66 1.59
C PHE A 16 29.73 -3.43 1.97
N GLU A 17 30.35 -2.47 2.65
CA GLU A 17 29.67 -1.26 3.11
C GLU A 17 29.19 -0.40 1.93
N PRO A 18 30.00 -0.08 0.90
CA PRO A 18 29.50 0.61 -0.30
C PRO A 18 28.44 -0.17 -1.06
N LEU A 19 28.50 -1.50 -1.08
CA LEU A 19 27.49 -2.35 -1.72
C LEU A 19 26.17 -2.34 -0.94
N MET A 20 26.23 -2.41 0.39
CA MET A 20 25.08 -2.34 1.28
C MET A 20 24.44 -0.95 1.22
N GLU A 21 25.23 0.12 1.26
CA GLU A 21 24.76 1.48 1.03
C GLU A 21 24.08 1.60 -0.33
N LYS A 22 24.69 1.06 -1.40
CA LYS A 22 24.13 1.11 -2.75
C LYS A 22 22.85 0.28 -2.90
N LEU A 23 22.72 -0.85 -2.20
CA LEU A 23 21.52 -1.68 -2.16
C LEU A 23 20.39 -1.00 -1.38
N VAL A 24 20.70 -0.46 -0.21
CA VAL A 24 19.77 0.33 0.62
C VAL A 24 19.32 1.58 -0.14
N ASP A 25 20.24 2.23 -0.84
CA ASP A 25 19.96 3.39 -1.67
C ASP A 25 19.15 3.03 -2.92
N GLN A 26 19.44 1.93 -3.62
CA GLN A 26 18.63 1.50 -4.77
C GLN A 26 17.18 1.22 -4.36
N HIS A 27 16.99 0.64 -3.17
CA HIS A 27 15.68 0.39 -2.61
C HIS A 27 14.95 1.69 -2.25
N HIS A 28 15.65 2.67 -1.65
CA HIS A 28 15.10 4.01 -1.37
C HIS A 28 14.87 4.86 -2.63
N ARG A 29 15.60 4.65 -3.72
CA ARG A 29 15.58 5.53 -4.91
C ARG A 29 14.52 5.22 -5.96
N GLN A 30 13.70 4.17 -5.82
CA GLN A 30 12.68 3.90 -6.84
C GLN A 30 11.59 4.98 -6.87
N PHE A 31 11.19 5.49 -5.72
CA PHE A 31 10.16 6.52 -5.62
C PHE A 31 10.61 7.61 -4.64
N ALA A 32 10.60 8.86 -5.09
CA ALA A 32 10.89 10.02 -4.26
C ALA A 32 9.72 10.32 -3.30
N ASN A 33 8.52 9.85 -3.64
CA ASN A 33 7.30 10.10 -2.89
C ASN A 33 6.46 8.82 -2.80
N ALA A 34 5.80 8.62 -1.67
CA ALA A 34 4.81 7.58 -1.48
C ALA A 34 3.52 8.19 -0.92
N LEU A 35 2.40 7.90 -1.56
CA LEU A 35 1.06 8.24 -1.09
C LEU A 35 0.28 6.94 -0.88
N SER A 36 -0.43 6.83 0.23
CA SER A 36 -1.12 5.59 0.58
C SER A 36 -2.53 5.87 1.12
N LEU A 37 -3.49 5.05 0.71
CA LEU A 37 -4.88 5.10 1.18
C LEU A 37 -5.35 3.70 1.54
N SER A 38 -5.98 3.59 2.70
CA SER A 38 -6.67 2.39 3.15
C SER A 38 -8.16 2.67 3.23
N ILE A 39 -8.97 1.78 2.65
CA ILE A 39 -10.42 1.90 2.58
C ILE A 39 -11.04 0.70 3.30
N SER A 40 -12.07 0.95 4.10
CA SER A 40 -12.90 -0.10 4.71
C SER A 40 -14.32 0.40 4.91
N TRP A 41 -15.26 -0.50 5.20
CA TRP A 41 -16.61 -0.11 5.64
C TRP A 41 -16.64 0.11 7.16
N GLU A 42 -17.50 1.02 7.63
CA GLU A 42 -17.71 1.27 9.06
C GLU A 42 -18.33 0.04 9.77
N ASP A 43 -19.28 -0.63 9.11
CA ASP A 43 -19.91 -1.85 9.61
C ASP A 43 -19.15 -3.12 9.25
N ASP A 44 -17.89 -3.01 8.82
CA ASP A 44 -17.11 -4.17 8.44
C ASP A 44 -17.06 -5.21 9.57
N ASN A 45 -17.45 -6.44 9.25
CA ASN A 45 -17.42 -7.59 10.14
C ASN A 45 -16.39 -8.64 9.67
N THR A 46 -15.44 -8.22 8.85
CA THR A 46 -14.28 -9.01 8.47
C THR A 46 -13.12 -8.74 9.43
N ASN A 47 -11.89 -8.97 8.98
CA ASN A 47 -10.67 -8.62 9.70
C ASN A 47 -10.03 -7.33 9.16
N ALA A 48 -10.80 -6.41 8.56
CA ALA A 48 -10.26 -5.20 7.91
C ALA A 48 -9.35 -4.37 8.82
N CYS A 49 -9.61 -4.33 10.14
CA CYS A 49 -8.73 -3.67 11.12
C CYS A 49 -7.35 -4.36 11.22
N THR A 50 -7.33 -5.69 11.21
CA THR A 50 -6.08 -6.47 11.18
C THR A 50 -5.36 -6.30 9.85
N ASP A 51 -6.10 -6.28 8.73
CA ASP A 51 -5.54 -6.07 7.40
C ASP A 51 -4.93 -4.67 7.25
N LEU A 52 -5.59 -3.65 7.80
CA LEU A 52 -5.05 -2.30 7.93
C LEU A 52 -3.76 -2.30 8.76
N ALA A 53 -3.73 -2.96 9.91
CA ALA A 53 -2.52 -3.02 10.74
C ALA A 53 -1.34 -3.68 9.98
N ASN A 54 -1.62 -4.74 9.22
CA ASN A 54 -0.64 -5.38 8.36
C ASN A 54 -0.17 -4.44 7.23
N PHE A 55 -1.09 -3.74 6.59
CA PHE A 55 -0.76 -2.77 5.54
C PHE A 55 0.11 -1.63 6.07
N GLN A 56 -0.22 -1.05 7.23
CA GLN A 56 0.58 -0.02 7.88
C GLN A 56 1.98 -0.55 8.28
N ALA A 57 2.08 -1.82 8.70
CA ALA A 57 3.37 -2.45 8.97
C ALA A 57 4.22 -2.61 7.71
N ILE A 58 3.61 -2.98 6.58
CA ILE A 58 4.27 -3.05 5.27
C ILE A 58 4.80 -1.67 4.87
N LEU A 59 3.98 -0.62 4.94
CA LEU A 59 4.41 0.75 4.63
C LEU A 59 5.61 1.17 5.47
N ARG A 60 5.59 0.86 6.77
CA ARG A 60 6.72 1.13 7.67
C ARG A 60 7.99 0.38 7.27
N LEU A 61 7.90 -0.86 6.81
CA LEU A 61 9.08 -1.62 6.36
C LEU A 61 9.77 -0.98 5.14
N PHE A 62 9.00 -0.27 4.31
CA PHE A 62 9.50 0.48 3.16
C PHE A 62 9.85 1.93 3.47
N ASP A 63 9.81 2.33 4.74
CA ASP A 63 9.97 3.72 5.20
C ASP A 63 8.97 4.70 4.53
N TYR A 64 7.78 4.20 4.20
CA TYR A 64 6.70 5.02 3.66
C TYR A 64 5.81 5.58 4.79
N PRO A 65 5.21 6.77 4.57
CA PRO A 65 4.22 7.31 5.49
C PRO A 65 3.05 6.35 5.68
N LYS A 66 2.41 6.44 6.86
CA LYS A 66 1.14 5.74 7.09
C LYS A 66 0.10 6.11 6.04
N ALA A 67 -0.74 5.15 5.69
CA ALA A 67 -1.88 5.40 4.81
C ALA A 67 -2.88 6.37 5.46
N GLU A 68 -3.45 7.26 4.65
CA GLU A 68 -4.72 7.90 4.98
C GLU A 68 -5.77 6.80 5.12
N GLU A 69 -6.60 6.88 6.15
CA GLU A 69 -7.67 5.91 6.39
C GLU A 69 -9.00 6.54 6.01
N TYR A 70 -9.71 5.90 5.09
CA TYR A 70 -11.07 6.27 4.72
C TYR A 70 -12.03 5.14 5.08
N VAL A 71 -12.81 5.36 6.13
CA VAL A 71 -13.88 4.46 6.54
C VAL A 71 -15.16 4.94 5.88
N ILE A 72 -15.74 4.10 5.02
CA ILE A 72 -17.00 4.37 4.32
C ILE A 72 -18.14 4.27 5.36
N PRO A 73 -18.87 5.37 5.61
CA PRO A 73 -20.02 5.34 6.53
C PRO A 73 -21.12 4.38 6.06
N VAL A 74 -21.84 3.77 7.00
CA VAL A 74 -22.97 2.87 6.66
C VAL A 74 -24.09 3.61 5.92
N ASP A 75 -24.25 4.90 6.21
CA ASP A 75 -25.27 5.80 5.66
C ASP A 75 -24.75 6.64 4.48
N ALA A 76 -23.61 6.27 3.88
CA ALA A 76 -23.09 6.96 2.71
C ALA A 76 -24.07 6.86 1.52
N ASP A 77 -24.50 8.00 0.98
CA ASP A 77 -25.42 8.08 -0.15
C ASP A 77 -24.79 7.57 -1.46
N ALA A 78 -23.51 7.89 -1.68
CA ALA A 78 -22.78 7.57 -2.91
C ALA A 78 -21.33 7.12 -2.63
N PRO A 79 -21.12 5.99 -1.92
CA PRO A 79 -19.80 5.57 -1.45
C PRO A 79 -18.78 5.37 -2.57
N GLY A 80 -19.24 4.96 -3.77
CA GLY A 80 -18.38 4.85 -4.94
C GLY A 80 -17.85 6.19 -5.44
N TRP A 81 -18.61 7.27 -5.32
CA TRP A 81 -18.16 8.61 -5.68
C TRP A 81 -17.15 9.13 -4.65
N ASP A 82 -17.40 8.91 -3.36
CA ASP A 82 -16.48 9.35 -2.30
C ASP A 82 -15.11 8.66 -2.42
N VAL A 83 -15.11 7.34 -2.62
CA VAL A 83 -13.88 6.56 -2.87
C VAL A 83 -13.17 7.06 -4.13
N SER A 84 -13.91 7.30 -5.22
CA SER A 84 -13.34 7.81 -6.47
C SER A 84 -12.70 9.18 -6.28
N ASP A 85 -13.33 10.06 -5.51
CA ASP A 85 -12.83 11.41 -5.21
C ASP A 85 -11.56 11.36 -4.35
N LYS A 86 -11.48 10.46 -3.38
CA LYS A 86 -10.25 10.22 -2.59
C LYS A 86 -9.10 9.74 -3.46
N ILE A 87 -9.32 8.74 -4.31
CA ILE A 87 -8.31 8.22 -5.22
C ILE A 87 -7.88 9.29 -6.23
N ARG A 88 -8.83 10.05 -6.79
CA ARG A 88 -8.55 11.19 -7.67
C ARG A 88 -7.69 12.23 -6.96
N GLY A 89 -7.97 12.52 -5.68
CA GLY A 89 -7.18 13.41 -4.84
C GLY A 89 -5.71 13.00 -4.76
N LEU A 90 -5.43 11.71 -4.50
CA LEU A 90 -4.06 11.17 -4.46
C LEU A 90 -3.36 11.28 -5.82
N ILE A 91 -4.06 10.98 -6.92
CA ILE A 91 -3.50 11.10 -8.27
C ILE A 91 -3.16 12.56 -8.57
N CYS A 92 -4.08 13.50 -8.29
CA CYS A 92 -3.84 14.93 -8.47
C CYS A 92 -2.66 15.42 -7.62
N GLN A 93 -2.55 14.95 -6.37
CA GLN A 93 -1.40 15.26 -5.51
C GLN A 93 -0.11 14.70 -6.10
N ALA A 94 -0.09 13.45 -6.54
CA ALA A 94 1.09 12.83 -7.15
C ALA A 94 1.55 13.57 -8.41
N MET A 95 0.62 14.07 -9.23
CA MET A 95 0.92 14.81 -10.47
C MET A 95 1.66 16.14 -10.25
N ILE A 96 1.54 16.74 -9.06
CA ILE A 96 2.24 18.00 -8.73
C ILE A 96 3.53 17.78 -7.93
N MET A 97 3.83 16.54 -7.53
CA MET A 97 5.07 16.22 -6.82
C MET A 97 6.24 16.09 -7.80
N THR A 98 7.42 16.50 -7.34
CA THR A 98 8.65 16.30 -8.12
C THR A 98 9.23 14.91 -7.86
N GLY A 99 9.68 14.23 -8.93
CA GLY A 99 10.24 12.89 -8.85
C GLY A 99 9.20 11.79 -9.06
N ARG A 100 9.64 10.53 -8.99
CA ARG A 100 8.74 9.37 -9.16
C ARG A 100 7.89 9.20 -7.90
N THR A 101 6.58 9.06 -8.07
CA THR A 101 5.63 8.83 -6.97
C THR A 101 5.02 7.45 -7.10
N ILE A 102 4.95 6.70 -6.00
CA ILE A 102 4.16 5.48 -5.89
C ILE A 102 2.86 5.78 -5.14
N ILE A 103 1.74 5.24 -5.62
CA ILE A 103 0.46 5.29 -4.93
C ILE A 103 0.08 3.87 -4.52
N LEU A 104 -0.15 3.64 -3.23
CA LEU A 104 -0.60 2.36 -2.69
C LEU A 104 -2.05 2.48 -2.22
N ILE A 105 -2.93 1.63 -2.75
CA ILE A 105 -4.34 1.60 -2.36
C ILE A 105 -4.63 0.23 -1.77
N HIS A 106 -5.15 0.22 -0.56
CA HIS A 106 -5.59 -0.95 0.17
C HIS A 106 -7.09 -0.89 0.40
N TYR A 107 -7.79 -2.00 0.18
CA TYR A 107 -9.18 -2.17 0.58
C TYR A 107 -9.29 -3.41 1.48
N GLY A 108 -9.81 -3.21 2.68
CA GLY A 108 -10.15 -4.28 3.62
C GLY A 108 -11.66 -4.36 3.80
N GLY A 109 -12.24 -5.51 3.50
CA GLY A 109 -13.67 -5.77 3.68
C GLY A 109 -14.22 -6.76 2.67
N HIS A 110 -15.54 -6.86 2.56
CA HIS A 110 -16.16 -7.78 1.63
C HIS A 110 -16.02 -7.33 0.17
N GLY A 111 -15.87 -8.31 -0.70
CA GLY A 111 -15.87 -8.13 -2.15
C GLY A 111 -16.94 -8.99 -2.81
N LEU A 112 -17.64 -8.44 -3.79
CA LEU A 112 -18.55 -9.19 -4.64
C LEU A 112 -18.00 -9.20 -6.07
N ASN A 113 -17.73 -10.39 -6.60
CA ASN A 113 -17.45 -10.54 -8.01
C ASN A 113 -18.79 -10.52 -8.78
N TRP A 114 -18.94 -9.57 -9.71
CA TRP A 114 -20.10 -9.46 -10.59
C TRP A 114 -19.62 -9.00 -11.96
N ASN A 115 -20.07 -9.65 -13.04
CA ASN A 115 -19.63 -9.34 -14.42
C ASN A 115 -18.11 -9.24 -14.58
N ASP A 116 -17.37 -10.14 -13.92
CA ASP A 116 -15.90 -10.15 -13.90
C ASP A 116 -15.26 -8.89 -13.27
N GLU A 117 -16.05 -8.08 -12.56
CA GLU A 117 -15.60 -6.93 -11.78
C GLU A 117 -15.69 -7.23 -10.27
N LEU A 118 -14.66 -6.81 -9.53
CA LEU A 118 -14.66 -6.86 -8.07
C LEU A 118 -15.27 -5.57 -7.52
N HIS A 119 -16.42 -5.69 -6.87
CA HIS A 119 -17.07 -4.57 -6.19
C HIS A 119 -16.85 -4.64 -4.68
N PHE A 120 -16.64 -3.48 -4.07
CA PHE A 120 -16.64 -3.33 -2.62
C PHE A 120 -18.07 -3.43 -2.10
N CYS A 121 -18.30 -4.21 -1.05
CA CYS A 121 -19.61 -4.34 -0.43
C CYS A 121 -19.50 -4.33 1.10
N ASN A 122 -20.58 -3.88 1.75
CA ASN A 122 -20.68 -3.86 3.19
C ASN A 122 -20.87 -5.27 3.78
N SER A 123 -21.00 -5.34 5.11
CA SER A 123 -21.14 -6.58 5.89
C SER A 123 -22.24 -7.54 5.44
N THR A 124 -23.24 -7.04 4.70
CA THR A 124 -24.37 -7.85 4.23
C THR A 124 -24.10 -8.56 2.92
N GLY A 125 -23.02 -8.22 2.20
CA GLY A 125 -22.68 -8.76 0.88
C GLY A 125 -23.76 -8.53 -0.18
N ARG A 126 -24.81 -7.74 0.14
CA ARG A 126 -25.94 -7.50 -0.73
C ARG A 126 -25.69 -6.27 -1.57
N LYS A 127 -25.93 -6.44 -2.86
CA LYS A 127 -26.21 -5.34 -3.77
C LYS A 127 -27.44 -4.58 -3.27
N LEU A 128 -27.24 -3.43 -2.63
CA LEU A 128 -28.27 -2.40 -2.50
C LEU A 128 -28.40 -1.66 -3.84
N PHE A 129 -28.76 -2.38 -4.91
CA PHE A 129 -29.23 -1.74 -6.13
C PHE A 129 -30.72 -1.51 -5.91
N GLN A 130 -31.11 -0.27 -5.64
CA GLN A 130 -32.49 0.12 -5.89
C GLN A 130 -32.75 -0.08 -7.38
N ARG A 131 -33.87 -0.77 -7.67
CA ARG A 131 -34.39 -1.02 -9.01
C ARG A 131 -34.60 0.32 -9.72
N GLU A 132 -33.98 0.47 -10.89
CA GLU A 132 -34.58 1.24 -11.98
C GLU A 132 -35.60 0.37 -12.72
#